data_AF-Q025R2-F1
#
_entry.id   AF-Q025R2-F1
#
_cell.length_a   1.000
_cell.length_b   1.000
_cell.length_c   1.000
_cell.angle_alpha   90.00
_cell.angle_beta   90.00
_cell.angle_gamma   90.00
#
_symmetry.space_group_name_H-M   'P 1'
#
loop_
_entity.id
_entity.type
_entity.pdbx_description
1 polymer ?
#
loop_
_entity_poly.entity_id
_entity_poly.type
_entity_poly.pdbx_seq_one_letter_code
_entity_poly.pdbx_strand_id
1 'polypeptide(L)'
;MRRSSCVMTKTIRSPFNKEIGGIVEGCTILEKKVVIPPNPAEQRRGIYDYLVEVPPAPMKAPGKTPAKSSGKSTPASTRPEPNSFTRATPDEMGSVIRRVGRR
;
A
#
# COMPACT_ATOMS: atom_id res chain seq x y z
N MET A 1 -29.91 18.41 -6.51
CA MET A 1 -29.29 17.12 -6.85
C MET A 1 -28.37 16.70 -5.72
N ARG A 2 -28.79 15.72 -4.90
CA ARG A 2 -27.95 15.18 -3.82
C ARG A 2 -26.83 14.38 -4.48
N ARG A 3 -25.57 14.78 -4.27
CA ARG A 3 -24.43 14.00 -4.73
C ARG A 3 -24.49 12.68 -3.98
N SER A 4 -24.89 11.59 -4.65
CA SER A 4 -24.65 10.26 -4.13
C SER A 4 -23.14 10.08 -4.10
N SER A 5 -22.55 10.32 -2.92
CA SER A 5 -21.22 9.80 -2.62
C SER A 5 -21.36 8.29 -2.70
N CYS A 6 -20.96 7.72 -3.85
CA CYS A 6 -20.82 6.28 -3.98
C CYS A 6 -19.71 5.87 -3.02
N VAL A 7 -20.09 5.48 -1.80
CA VAL A 7 -19.17 4.95 -0.80
C VAL A 7 -18.69 3.61 -1.33
N MET A 8 -17.45 3.57 -1.83
CA MET A 8 -16.87 2.32 -2.31
C MET A 8 -16.50 1.48 -1.09
N THR A 9 -17.30 0.47 -0.77
CA THR A 9 -16.96 -0.49 0.27
C THR A 9 -16.14 -1.63 -0.33
N LYS A 10 -15.05 -2.04 0.32
CA LYS A 10 -14.29 -3.25 -0.06
C LYS A 10 -14.34 -4.26 1.08
N THR A 11 -14.26 -5.54 0.74
CA THR A 11 -14.15 -6.62 1.73
C THR A 11 -12.70 -7.03 1.87
N ILE A 12 -12.18 -7.04 3.08
CA ILE A 12 -10.81 -7.48 3.39
C ILE A 12 -10.88 -8.72 4.26
N ARG A 13 -10.26 -9.80 3.78
CA ARG A 13 -10.11 -11.03 4.55
C ARG A 13 -8.79 -11.00 5.33
N SER A 14 -8.87 -11.10 6.66
CA SER A 14 -7.69 -11.06 7.52
C SER A 14 -7.79 -12.07 8.67
N PRO A 15 -6.68 -12.77 9.00
CA PRO A 15 -6.63 -13.68 10.14
C PRO A 15 -6.47 -12.95 11.49
N PHE A 16 -6.34 -11.62 11.47
CA PHE A 16 -6.22 -10.80 12.66
C PHE A 16 -7.61 -10.35 13.13
N ASN A 17 -7.85 -10.47 14.44
CA ASN A 17 -9.04 -9.93 15.08
C ASN A 17 -8.87 -8.41 15.27
N LYS A 18 -9.63 -7.61 14.53
CA LYS A 18 -9.66 -6.15 14.61
C LYS A 18 -11.08 -5.68 14.92
N GLU A 19 -11.17 -4.57 15.63
CA GLU A 19 -12.42 -4.00 16.09
C GLU A 19 -13.05 -3.08 15.04
N ILE A 20 -14.38 -2.96 15.07
CA ILE A 20 -15.14 -2.05 14.21
C ILE A 20 -14.73 -0.60 14.55
N GLY A 21 -14.52 0.22 13.52
CA GLY A 21 -13.92 1.55 13.67
C GLY A 21 -12.39 1.58 13.67
N GLY A 22 -11.74 0.41 13.69
CA GLY A 22 -10.30 0.28 13.49
C GLY A 22 -9.87 0.53 12.03
N ILE A 23 -8.57 0.74 11.83
CA ILE A 23 -7.98 0.93 10.50
C ILE A 23 -7.40 -0.40 9.99
N VAL A 24 -7.84 -0.83 8.81
CA VAL A 24 -7.33 -1.99 8.07
C VAL A 24 -6.94 -1.55 6.67
N GLU A 25 -5.66 -1.71 6.32
CA GLU A 25 -5.15 -1.31 5.00
C GLU A 25 -5.50 0.15 4.65
N GLY A 26 -5.48 1.05 5.66
CA GLY A 26 -5.82 2.48 5.49
C GLY A 26 -7.31 2.80 5.38
N CYS A 27 -8.20 1.82 5.55
CA CYS A 27 -9.65 1.98 5.49
C CYS A 27 -10.31 1.65 6.83
N THR A 28 -11.39 2.36 7.15
CA THR A 28 -12.13 2.17 8.41
C THR A 28 -13.02 0.94 8.31
N ILE A 29 -12.94 0.04 9.28
CA ILE A 29 -13.83 -1.12 9.38
C ILE A 29 -15.24 -0.65 9.73
N LEU A 30 -16.20 -0.94 8.86
CA LEU A 30 -17.63 -0.73 9.08
C LEU A 30 -18.29 -1.97 9.69
N GLU A 31 -17.96 -3.15 9.17
CA GLU A 31 -18.56 -4.41 9.62
C GLU A 31 -17.49 -5.50 9.75
N LYS A 32 -17.72 -6.41 10.70
CA LYS A 32 -16.86 -7.58 10.95
C LYS A 32 -17.70 -8.84 10.84
N LYS A 33 -17.31 -9.74 9.95
CA LYS A 33 -17.92 -11.06 9.76
C LYS A 33 -16.90 -12.16 10.06
N VAL A 34 -17.30 -13.15 10.85
CA VAL A 34 -16.46 -14.33 11.15
C VAL A 34 -16.70 -15.37 10.05
N VAL A 35 -15.68 -15.67 9.26
CA VAL A 35 -15.76 -16.69 8.19
C VAL A 35 -15.39 -18.05 8.76
N ILE A 36 -14.32 -18.08 9.56
CA ILE A 36 -13.84 -19.30 10.22
C ILE A 36 -13.62 -18.94 11.69
N PRO A 37 -14.34 -19.57 12.63
CA PRO A 37 -14.14 -19.31 14.04
C PRO A 37 -12.73 -19.75 14.48
N PRO A 38 -12.10 -19.03 15.43
CA PRO A 38 -10.83 -19.45 15.99
C PRO A 38 -10.99 -20.76 16.77
N ASN A 39 -10.13 -21.75 16.49
CA ASN A 39 -10.07 -23.00 17.25
C ASN A 39 -8.84 -22.98 18.17
N PRO A 40 -8.99 -22.78 19.49
CA PRO A 40 -7.87 -22.73 20.42
C PRO A 40 -7.19 -24.10 20.59
N ALA A 41 -7.92 -25.21 20.43
CA ALA A 41 -7.37 -26.55 20.59
C ALA A 41 -6.34 -26.90 19.52
N GLU A 42 -6.48 -26.34 18.32
CA GLU A 42 -5.55 -26.54 17.19
C GLU A 42 -4.62 -25.32 16.98
N GLN A 43 -4.64 -24.32 17.86
CA GLN A 43 -3.99 -23.01 17.67
C GLN A 43 -4.31 -22.33 16.32
N ARG A 44 -5.48 -22.63 15.74
CA ARG A 44 -5.89 -22.07 14.45
C ARG A 44 -6.50 -20.70 14.66
N ARG A 45 -5.88 -19.69 14.05
CA ARG A 45 -6.41 -18.32 14.02
C ARG A 45 -7.71 -18.29 13.21
N GLY A 46 -8.73 -17.65 13.77
CA GLY A 46 -9.97 -17.40 13.05
C GLY A 46 -9.74 -16.49 11.85
N ILE A 47 -10.56 -16.64 10.81
CA ILE A 47 -10.52 -15.77 9.64
C ILE A 47 -11.73 -14.84 9.67
N TYR A 48 -11.47 -13.55 9.52
CA TYR A 48 -12.46 -12.49 9.58
C TYR A 48 -12.53 -11.76 8.23
N ASP A 49 -13.75 -11.53 7.75
CA ASP A 49 -14.02 -10.62 6.63
C ASP A 49 -14.45 -9.28 7.22
N TYR A 50 -13.74 -8.22 6.84
CA TYR A 50 -14.02 -6.85 7.24
C TYR A 50 -14.59 -6.09 6.05
N LEU A 51 -15.79 -5.55 6.18
CA LEU A 51 -16.28 -4.54 5.25
C LEU A 51 -15.65 -3.22 5.66
N VAL A 52 -14.87 -2.61 4.77
CA VAL A 52 -14.21 -1.33 5.04
C VAL A 52 -14.67 -0.26 4.07
N GLU A 53 -14.77 0.96 4.56
CA GLU A 53 -15.10 2.12 3.75
C GLU A 53 -13.85 2.62 3.01
N VAL A 54 -13.90 2.65 1.68
CA VAL A 54 -12.91 3.36 0.87
C VAL A 54 -13.47 4.76 0.60
N PRO A 55 -12.85 5.82 1.13
CA PRO A 55 -13.24 7.17 0.77
C PRO A 55 -13.08 7.32 -0.75
N PRO A 56 -14.12 7.80 -1.47
CA PRO A 56 -14.04 7.97 -2.90
C PRO A 56 -12.88 8.91 -3.23
N ALA A 57 -12.05 8.51 -4.19
CA ALA A 57 -10.97 9.36 -4.67
C ALA A 57 -11.56 10.72 -5.08
N PRO A 58 -10.95 11.85 -4.67
CA PRO A 58 -11.42 13.16 -5.11
C PRO A 58 -11.35 13.17 -6.64
N MET A 59 -12.51 13.07 -7.29
CA MET A 59 -12.62 13.28 -8.73
C MET A 59 -12.11 14.69 -8.99
N LYS A 60 -10.90 14.80 -9.56
CA LYS A 60 -10.36 16.07 -10.03
C LYS A 60 -11.41 16.66 -10.99
N ALA A 61 -12.04 17.76 -10.59
CA ALA A 61 -12.88 18.53 -11.50
C ALA A 61 -12.00 19.01 -12.67
N PRO A 62 -12.43 18.88 -13.94
CA PRO A 62 -11.72 19.48 -15.06
C PRO A 62 -12.02 20.99 -15.06
N GLY A 63 -11.24 21.75 -14.30
CA GLY A 63 -11.30 23.21 -14.21
C GLY A 63 -9.94 23.83 -14.56
N LYS A 64 -9.96 24.75 -15.51
CA LYS A 64 -8.85 25.26 -16.33
C LYS A 64 -7.87 26.22 -15.59
N THR A 65 -6.57 25.94 -15.76
CA THR A 65 -5.44 26.87 -16.09
C THR A 65 -4.99 27.95 -15.06
N PRO A 66 -3.86 28.68 -15.27
CA PRO A 66 -2.49 28.28 -14.90
C PRO A 66 -1.72 29.38 -14.11
N ALA A 67 -0.73 29.03 -13.27
CA ALA A 67 0.26 29.99 -12.74
C ALA A 67 1.36 29.21 -11.99
N LYS A 68 2.64 29.59 -11.91
CA LYS A 68 3.50 30.55 -12.61
C LYS A 68 4.92 30.26 -12.08
N SER A 69 5.84 30.06 -13.01
CA SER A 69 7.30 30.25 -12.98
C SER A 69 8.12 30.20 -11.66
N SER A 70 9.18 29.38 -11.77
CA SER A 70 10.62 29.72 -11.64
C SER A 70 11.31 29.84 -10.27
N GLY A 71 12.43 29.11 -10.20
CA GLY A 71 13.65 29.47 -9.46
C GLY A 71 13.81 28.73 -8.13
N LYS A 72 15.00 28.28 -7.68
CA LYS A 72 16.37 28.37 -8.19
C LYS A 72 17.23 27.49 -7.25
N SER A 73 18.02 26.59 -7.83
CA SER A 73 19.29 25.96 -7.39
C SER A 73 19.69 25.85 -5.90
N THR A 74 20.21 24.69 -5.50
CA THR A 74 21.56 24.47 -4.88
C THR A 74 21.83 22.96 -4.62
N PRO A 75 23.09 22.50 -4.42
CA PRO A 75 23.67 21.38 -5.17
C PRO A 75 23.95 20.09 -4.36
N ALA A 76 24.39 19.07 -5.11
CA ALA A 76 25.20 17.93 -4.69
C ALA A 76 24.59 16.88 -3.73
N SER A 77 24.09 15.79 -4.33
CA SER A 77 24.51 14.45 -3.93
C SER A 77 24.19 13.52 -5.09
N THR A 78 25.22 13.01 -5.77
CA THR A 78 25.08 11.95 -6.76
C THR A 78 24.71 10.66 -6.03
N ARG A 79 23.50 10.61 -5.50
CA ARG A 79 22.88 9.37 -5.03
C ARG A 79 22.45 8.66 -6.31
N PRO A 80 22.94 7.44 -6.61
CA PRO A 80 22.38 6.69 -7.72
C PRO A 80 20.87 6.58 -7.48
N GLU A 81 20.09 6.96 -8.49
CA GLU A 81 18.64 6.87 -8.44
C GLU A 81 18.28 5.44 -8.01
N PRO A 82 17.24 5.23 -7.18
CA PRO A 82 16.89 3.92 -6.63
C PRO A 82 16.60 2.85 -7.71
N ASN A 83 16.56 3.24 -8.98
CA ASN A 83 16.32 2.39 -10.15
C ASN A 83 17.50 2.37 -11.16
N SER A 84 18.68 2.91 -10.83
CA SER A 84 19.85 2.89 -11.74
C SER A 84 20.64 1.57 -11.74
N PHE A 85 19.97 0.44 -11.46
CA PHE A 85 20.57 -0.88 -11.61
C PHE A 85 20.44 -1.36 -13.05
N THR A 86 21.44 -1.05 -13.87
CA THR A 86 21.64 -1.74 -15.15
C THR A 86 22.33 -3.08 -14.88
N ARG A 87 21.76 -4.17 -15.39
CA ARG A 87 22.37 -5.50 -15.27
C ARG A 87 23.64 -5.54 -16.14
N ALA A 88 24.80 -5.66 -15.51
CA ALA A 88 26.06 -5.86 -16.22
C ALA A 88 26.00 -7.14 -17.07
N THR A 89 26.64 -7.11 -18.24
CA THR A 89 26.70 -8.28 -19.13
C THR A 89 27.66 -9.34 -18.57
N PRO A 90 27.55 -10.62 -18.97
CA PRO A 90 28.40 -11.70 -18.46
C PRO A 90 29.90 -11.49 -18.67
N ASP A 91 30.29 -10.78 -19.73
CA ASP A 91 31.68 -10.44 -20.03
C ASP A 91 32.25 -9.42 -19.04
N GLU A 92 31.42 -8.48 -18.59
CA GLU A 92 31.77 -7.47 -17.58
C GLU A 92 31.79 -8.05 -16.14
N MET A 93 31.04 -9.13 -15.87
CA MET A 93 30.93 -9.77 -14.55
C MET A 93 32.15 -10.65 -14.20
N GLY A 94 33.37 -10.22 -14.57
CA GLY A 94 34.65 -10.96 -14.42
C GLY A 94 35.08 -11.30 -12.98
N SER A 95 34.17 -11.35 -12.02
CA SER A 95 34.43 -11.72 -10.62
C SER A 95 33.33 -12.63 -10.04
N VAL A 96 33.74 -13.56 -9.19
CA VAL A 96 32.83 -14.47 -8.47
C VAL A 96 32.18 -13.74 -7.30
N ILE A 97 30.85 -13.61 -7.31
CA ILE A 97 30.08 -12.96 -6.24
C ILE A 97 30.02 -13.89 -5.02
N ARG A 98 30.51 -13.42 -3.86
CA ARG A 98 30.45 -14.17 -2.59
C ARG A 98 29.13 -13.92 -1.86
N ARG A 99 28.54 -14.98 -1.31
CA ARG A 99 27.32 -14.90 -0.50
C ARG A 99 27.68 -14.44 0.92
N VAL A 100 27.06 -13.35 1.39
CA VAL A 100 27.23 -12.87 2.77
C VAL A 100 26.32 -13.68 3.69
N GLY A 101 26.88 -14.19 4.80
CA GLY A 101 26.13 -14.92 5.84
C GLY A 101 25.16 -14.00 6.58
N ARG A 102 23.99 -14.52 6.95
CA ARG A 102 22.97 -13.77 7.70
C ARG A 102 23.27 -13.85 9.20
N ARG A 103 23.31 -12.71 9.89
CA ARG A 103 23.42 -12.63 11.35
C ARG A 103 22.08 -12.86 12.02
#